data_AF-M0LGD9-F1
#
_entry.id   AF-M0LGD9-F1
#
_cell.length_a   1.000
_cell.length_b   1.000
_cell.length_c   1.000
_cell.angle_alpha   90.00
_cell.angle_beta   90.00
_cell.angle_gamma   90.00
#
_symmetry.space_group_name_H-M   'P 1'
#
loop_
_entity.id
_entity.type
_entity.pdbx_description
1 polymer ?
#
loop_
_entity_poly.entity_id
_entity_poly.type
_entity_poly.pdbx_seq_one_letter_code
_entity_poly.pdbx_strand_id
1 'polypeptide(L)'
;MPTLPTPHETVPDFIVERFEDHSAEVLRSIADYAETLEPGADVPNYVVRAFSIQDDETRTVVAVYASELADYRERESEGEGEGDENGGENEDDEEDPNPGRMGGAFFG
;
A
#
# COMPACT_ATOMS: atom_id res chain seq x y z
N MET A 1 -0.39 -6.94 9.57
CA MET A 1 -0.39 -5.78 8.67
C MET A 1 -1.04 -6.21 7.36
N PRO A 2 -2.05 -5.50 6.84
CA PRO A 2 -2.53 -5.74 5.48
C PRO A 2 -1.35 -5.52 4.53
N THR A 3 -1.21 -6.39 3.52
CA THR A 3 -0.14 -6.28 2.53
C THR A 3 -0.63 -5.47 1.35
N LEU A 4 0.14 -4.46 0.94
CA LEU A 4 -0.17 -3.67 -0.24
C LEU A 4 -0.27 -4.61 -1.46
N PRO A 5 -1.36 -4.58 -2.24
CA PRO A 5 -1.51 -5.43 -3.41
C PRO A 5 -0.50 -5.04 -4.48
N THR A 6 0.09 -6.04 -5.12
CA THR A 6 0.99 -5.85 -6.25
C THR A 6 0.19 -5.87 -7.55
N PRO A 7 0.29 -4.84 -8.41
CA PRO A 7 -0.41 -4.84 -9.69
C PRO A 7 0.10 -5.96 -10.61
N HIS A 8 -0.79 -6.50 -11.43
CA HIS A 8 -0.42 -7.45 -12.48
C HIS A 8 0.36 -6.74 -13.59
N GLU A 9 1.27 -7.44 -14.27
CA GLU A 9 2.09 -6.89 -15.37
C GLU A 9 1.29 -6.34 -16.57
N THR A 10 0.04 -6.76 -16.68
CA THR A 10 -0.92 -6.31 -17.72
C THR A 10 -1.66 -5.05 -17.31
N VAL A 11 -1.63 -4.66 -16.02
CA VAL A 11 -2.23 -3.42 -15.54
C VAL A 11 -1.35 -2.27 -16.00
N PRO A 12 -1.88 -1.29 -16.76
CA PRO A 12 -1.08 -0.15 -17.19
C PRO A 12 -0.59 0.69 -16.00
N ASP A 13 0.67 1.11 -16.01
CA ASP A 13 1.28 1.89 -14.91
C ASP A 13 0.47 3.15 -14.58
N PHE A 14 -0.05 3.85 -15.60
CA PHE A 14 -0.84 5.07 -15.39
C PHE A 14 -2.17 4.81 -14.63
N ILE A 15 -2.68 3.57 -14.64
CA ILE A 15 -3.85 3.17 -13.84
C ILE A 15 -3.42 2.98 -12.39
N VAL A 16 -2.28 2.32 -12.16
CA VAL A 16 -1.70 2.09 -10.83
C VAL A 16 -1.48 3.42 -10.12
N GLU A 17 -0.75 4.34 -10.75
CA GLU A 17 -0.44 5.67 -10.19
C GLU A 17 -1.71 6.44 -9.82
N ARG A 18 -2.79 6.31 -10.60
CA ARG A 18 -4.06 7.01 -10.32
C ARG A 18 -4.89 6.32 -9.25
N PHE A 19 -4.79 5.01 -9.13
CA PHE A 19 -5.48 4.26 -8.09
C PHE A 19 -4.91 4.59 -6.71
N GLU A 20 -3.62 4.90 -6.62
CA GLU A 20 -2.98 5.41 -5.40
C GLU A 20 -3.57 6.74 -4.90
N ASP A 21 -4.27 7.50 -5.73
CA ASP A 21 -4.94 8.75 -5.32
C ASP A 21 -6.42 8.59 -4.91
N HIS A 22 -7.01 7.41 -5.08
CA HIS A 22 -8.45 7.20 -4.88
C HIS A 22 -8.83 6.72 -3.47
N SER A 23 -10.09 6.83 -3.07
CA SER A 23 -10.58 6.18 -1.84
C SER A 23 -10.97 4.72 -2.12
N ALA A 24 -11.14 3.91 -1.08
CA ALA A 24 -11.65 2.54 -1.21
C ALA A 24 -13.01 2.49 -1.92
N GLU A 25 -13.89 3.45 -1.64
CA GLU A 25 -15.21 3.56 -2.28
C GLU A 25 -15.09 3.72 -3.80
N VAL A 26 -14.22 4.63 -4.26
CA VAL A 26 -13.99 4.87 -5.69
C VAL A 26 -13.38 3.63 -6.36
N LEU A 27 -12.44 2.97 -5.69
CA LEU A 27 -11.83 1.74 -6.19
C LEU A 27 -12.84 0.59 -6.32
N ARG A 28 -13.77 0.44 -5.36
CA ARG A 28 -14.88 -0.51 -5.46
C ARG A 28 -15.78 -0.20 -6.65
N SER A 29 -16.11 1.07 -6.88
CA SER A 29 -16.90 1.46 -8.06
C SER A 29 -16.17 1.17 -9.37
N ILE A 30 -14.84 1.28 -9.41
CA ILE A 30 -14.03 0.93 -10.58
C ILE A 30 -14.04 -0.58 -10.81
N ALA A 31 -13.91 -1.38 -9.75
CA ALA A 31 -14.00 -2.84 -9.84
C ALA A 31 -15.37 -3.29 -10.37
N ASP A 32 -16.46 -2.73 -9.82
CA ASP A 32 -17.82 -3.01 -10.25
C ASP A 32 -18.05 -2.62 -11.73
N TYR A 33 -17.54 -1.45 -12.14
CA TYR A 33 -17.59 -1.01 -13.53
C TYR A 33 -16.87 -1.96 -14.49
N ALA A 34 -15.77 -2.58 -14.07
CA ALA A 34 -15.05 -3.54 -14.90
C ALA A 34 -15.87 -4.80 -15.20
N GLU A 35 -16.72 -5.21 -14.25
CA GLU A 35 -17.59 -6.39 -14.37
C GLU A 35 -18.89 -6.09 -15.12
N THR A 36 -19.51 -4.94 -14.85
CA THR A 36 -20.83 -4.57 -15.40
C THR A 36 -20.74 -3.80 -16.71
N LEU A 37 -19.63 -3.08 -16.93
CA LEU A 37 -19.47 -2.05 -17.97
C LEU A 37 -20.53 -0.94 -17.91
N GLU A 38 -21.22 -0.81 -16.78
CA GLU A 38 -22.22 0.23 -16.53
C GLU A 38 -21.57 1.32 -15.66
N PRO A 39 -21.30 2.52 -16.19
CA PRO A 39 -20.59 3.54 -15.43
C PRO A 39 -21.48 4.07 -14.29
N GLY A 40 -21.08 3.75 -13.06
CA GLY A 40 -21.63 4.35 -11.85
C GLY A 40 -21.23 5.83 -11.69
N ALA A 41 -21.87 6.53 -10.75
CA ALA A 41 -21.63 7.96 -10.49
C ALA A 41 -20.18 8.25 -10.06
N ASP A 42 -19.55 7.30 -9.37
CA ASP A 42 -18.23 7.45 -8.75
C ASP A 42 -17.09 6.91 -9.63
N VAL A 43 -17.39 6.45 -10.84
CA VAL A 43 -16.38 5.93 -11.77
C VAL A 43 -15.66 7.09 -12.49
N PRO A 44 -14.34 7.25 -12.33
CA PRO A 44 -13.61 8.32 -13.00
C PRO A 44 -13.61 8.17 -14.52
N ASN A 45 -13.72 9.29 -15.24
CA ASN A 45 -13.81 9.28 -16.70
C ASN A 45 -12.56 8.71 -17.40
N TYR A 46 -11.39 8.77 -16.77
CA TYR A 46 -10.16 8.17 -17.32
C TYR A 46 -10.25 6.63 -17.33
N VAL A 47 -10.93 6.02 -16.34
CA VAL A 47 -11.16 4.57 -16.27
C VAL A 47 -12.09 4.14 -17.40
N VAL A 48 -13.19 4.88 -17.62
CA VAL A 48 -14.11 4.63 -18.73
C VAL A 48 -13.39 4.66 -20.08
N ARG A 49 -12.53 5.67 -20.30
CA ARG A 49 -11.74 5.76 -21.53
C ARG A 49 -10.72 4.65 -21.67
N ALA A 50 -10.02 4.31 -20.59
CA ALA A 50 -9.05 3.21 -20.59
C ALA A 50 -9.76 1.90 -20.94
N PHE A 51 -10.85 1.57 -20.27
CA PHE A 51 -11.59 0.32 -20.45
C PHE A 51 -12.26 0.21 -21.82
N SER A 52 -12.59 1.33 -22.46
CA SER A 52 -13.13 1.34 -23.83
C SER A 52 -12.13 0.84 -24.89
N ILE A 53 -10.83 0.84 -24.59
CA ILE A 53 -9.77 0.45 -25.53
C ILE A 53 -9.18 -0.93 -25.18
N GLN A 54 -9.29 -1.34 -23.91
CA GLN A 54 -8.65 -2.55 -23.38
C GLN A 54 -9.52 -3.80 -23.57
N ASP A 55 -8.85 -4.94 -23.73
CA ASP A 55 -9.47 -6.25 -23.78
C ASP A 55 -10.07 -6.67 -22.43
N ASP A 56 -11.02 -7.60 -22.45
CA ASP A 56 -11.72 -8.07 -21.25
C ASP A 56 -10.77 -8.64 -20.20
N GLU A 57 -9.70 -9.32 -20.63
CA GLU A 57 -8.67 -9.84 -19.72
C GLU A 57 -7.98 -8.71 -18.93
N THR A 58 -7.56 -7.64 -19.61
CA THR A 58 -6.95 -6.46 -18.97
C THR A 58 -7.94 -5.79 -18.02
N ARG A 59 -9.22 -5.68 -18.41
CA ARG A 59 -10.26 -5.12 -17.53
C ARG A 59 -10.42 -5.94 -16.26
N THR A 60 -10.43 -7.28 -16.37
CA THR A 60 -10.50 -8.17 -15.21
C THR A 60 -9.33 -7.99 -14.26
N VAL A 61 -8.08 -7.96 -14.74
CA VAL A 61 -6.94 -7.76 -13.84
C VAL A 61 -6.92 -6.38 -13.19
N VAL A 62 -7.37 -5.33 -13.89
CA VAL A 62 -7.56 -4.00 -13.28
C VAL A 62 -8.64 -4.03 -12.21
N ALA A 63 -9.75 -4.75 -12.44
CA ALA A 63 -10.84 -4.91 -11.48
C ALA A 63 -10.36 -5.59 -10.18
N VAL A 64 -9.61 -6.68 -10.34
CA VAL A 64 -9.00 -7.42 -9.21
C VAL A 64 -8.08 -6.49 -8.43
N TYR A 65 -7.18 -5.78 -9.12
CA TYR A 65 -6.26 -4.85 -8.47
C TYR A 65 -7.00 -3.71 -7.73
N ALA A 66 -8.04 -3.12 -8.34
CA ALA A 66 -8.87 -2.10 -7.70
C ALA A 66 -9.55 -2.63 -6.44
N SER A 67 -10.13 -3.84 -6.52
CA SER A 67 -10.82 -4.49 -5.40
C SER A 67 -9.85 -4.76 -4.24
N GLU A 68 -8.69 -5.36 -4.52
CA GLU A 68 -7.66 -5.64 -3.51
C GLU A 68 -7.13 -4.36 -2.86
N LEU A 69 -6.95 -3.29 -3.64
CA LEU A 69 -6.48 -2.00 -3.11
C LEU A 69 -7.56 -1.30 -2.27
N ALA A 70 -8.84 -1.46 -2.61
CA ALA A 70 -9.94 -0.98 -1.78
C ALA A 70 -9.94 -1.69 -0.42
N ASP A 71 -9.86 -3.02 -0.47
CA ASP A 71 -9.77 -3.92 0.68
C ASP A 71 -8.57 -3.61 1.57
N TYR A 72 -7.42 -3.30 0.98
CA TYR A 72 -6.22 -2.87 1.70
C TYR A 72 -6.48 -1.56 2.45
N ARG A 73 -7.08 -0.57 1.79
CA ARG A 73 -7.38 0.74 2.38
C ARG A 73 -8.44 0.71 3.48
N GLU A 74 -9.47 -0.11 3.31
CA GLU A 74 -10.46 -0.35 4.36
C GLU A 74 -9.75 -0.92 5.60
N ARG A 75 -8.92 -1.96 5.42
CA ARG A 75 -8.16 -2.57 6.53
C ARG A 75 -7.09 -1.66 7.12
N GLU A 76 -6.46 -0.80 6.33
CA GLU A 76 -5.51 0.20 6.81
C GLU A 76 -6.24 1.20 7.71
N SER A 77 -7.36 1.76 7.23
CA SER A 77 -8.20 2.68 8.01
C SER A 77 -8.80 2.04 9.26
N GLU A 78 -9.07 0.73 9.25
CA GLU A 78 -9.53 -0.04 10.42
C GLU A 78 -8.37 -0.42 11.36
N GLY A 79 -7.13 -0.51 10.84
CA GLY A 79 -5.93 -0.96 11.53
C GLY A 79 -5.12 0.13 12.24
N GLU A 80 -5.43 1.42 12.02
CA GLU A 80 -4.84 2.56 12.74
C GLU A 80 -5.16 2.59 14.26
N GLY A 81 -5.80 1.53 14.79
CA GLY A 81 -6.02 1.32 16.23
C GLY A 81 -4.91 0.54 16.96
N GLU A 82 -3.99 -0.17 16.29
CA GLU A 82 -3.04 -1.06 16.98
C GLU A 82 -1.63 -1.06 16.35
N GLY A 83 -0.76 -0.21 16.91
CA GLY A 83 0.66 -0.51 17.16
C GLY A 83 1.63 -0.63 15.97
N ASP A 84 2.15 0.51 15.51
CA ASP A 84 3.48 0.59 14.90
C ASP A 84 4.56 0.46 15.99
N GLU A 85 4.86 -0.76 16.41
CA GLU A 85 6.07 -1.11 17.19
C GLU A 85 6.95 -2.03 16.35
N ASN A 86 7.46 -1.54 15.21
CA ASN A 86 8.62 -2.17 14.57
C ASN A 86 9.46 -1.20 13.72
N GLY A 87 10.02 -0.19 14.37
CA GLY A 87 11.36 0.27 14.01
C GLY A 87 12.38 -0.65 14.67
N GLY A 88 12.94 -1.60 13.91
CA GLY A 88 14.11 -2.40 14.30
C GLY A 88 15.25 -1.51 14.82
N GLU A 89 16.20 -2.01 15.59
CA GLU A 89 17.19 -2.99 15.14
C GLU A 89 17.79 -3.80 16.31
N ASN A 90 17.88 -5.12 16.08
CA ASN A 90 18.96 -6.06 16.42
C ASN A 90 19.65 -6.03 17.80
N GLU A 91 19.40 -7.12 18.54
CA GLU A 91 20.36 -8.01 19.23
C GLU A 91 21.82 -7.52 19.34
N ASP A 92 22.31 -7.27 20.56
CA ASP A 92 23.36 -8.11 21.15
C ASP A 92 23.50 -7.85 22.67
N ASP A 93 23.54 -8.96 23.39
CA ASP A 93 23.87 -9.13 24.80
C ASP A 93 25.34 -8.76 25.01
N GLU A 94 25.66 -7.80 25.88
CA GLU A 94 26.97 -7.73 26.55
C GLU A 94 26.89 -6.84 27.79
N GLU A 95 26.65 -7.50 28.93
CA GLU A 95 26.93 -6.97 30.27
C GLU A 95 28.43 -6.60 30.39
N ASP A 96 28.76 -5.30 30.48
CA ASP A 96 30.04 -4.90 31.08
C ASP A 96 29.94 -3.57 31.86
N PRO A 97 29.73 -3.59 33.19
CA PRO A 97 29.90 -2.43 34.03
C PRO A 97 31.34 -2.36 34.53
N ASN A 98 32.30 -1.99 33.68
CA ASN A 98 33.63 -1.62 34.18
C ASN A 98 34.37 -0.54 33.36
N PRO A 99 34.27 0.74 33.75
CA PRO A 99 35.26 1.75 33.37
C PRO A 99 36.25 1.99 34.52
N GLY A 100 36.95 0.94 34.96
CA GLY A 100 38.19 1.08 35.71
C GLY A 100 39.34 1.59 34.83
N ARG A 101 39.32 2.86 34.37
CA ARG A 101 40.49 3.51 33.78
C ARG A 101 40.43 5.05 33.73
N MET A 102 40.61 5.70 34.88
CA MET A 102 41.17 7.07 34.93
C MET A 102 42.32 7.11 35.94
N GLY A 103 43.43 6.49 35.54
CA GLY A 103 44.71 6.58 36.25
C GLY A 103 45.66 7.53 35.51
N GLY A 104 45.85 8.72 36.08
CA GLY A 104 47.16 9.36 36.19
C GLY A 104 47.55 10.40 35.13
N ALA A 105 47.62 11.67 35.55
CA ALA A 105 48.75 12.56 35.22
C ALA A 105 48.73 13.90 36.00
N PHE A 106 49.58 14.00 37.04
CA PHE A 106 50.50 15.11 37.38
C PHE A 106 50.18 16.55 36.90
N PHE A 107 49.95 17.47 37.86
CA PHE A 107 50.38 18.88 37.92
C PHE A 107 50.06 19.32 39.36
N GLY A 108 51.02 19.54 40.27
CA GLY A 108 51.95 20.67 40.28
C GLY A 108 51.64 21.47 41.54
#